data_AF-A0A850S832-F1
#
_entry.id   AF-A0A850S832-F1
#
_cell.length_a   1.000
_cell.length_b   1.000
_cell.length_c   1.000
_cell.angle_alpha   90.00
_cell.angle_beta   90.00
_cell.angle_gamma   90.00
#
_symmetry.space_group_name_H-M   'P 1'
#
loop_
_entity.id
_entity.type
_entity.pdbx_description
1 polymer ?
#
loop_
_entity_poly.entity_id
_entity_poly.type
_entity_poly.pdbx_seq_one_letter_code
_entity_poly.pdbx_strand_id
1 'polypeptide(L)'
;MKIDISRLCDASKPAIVEALGAEEQEGRIFASGTPAQVKQAIEKMLPEGYVVAESTEDPMLLAVLKEGDIEQLGLYLCGYCATVFRNEVERNLHQRVHYFGFG
;
A
#
# COMPACT_ATOMS: atom_id res chain seq x y z
N MET A 1 -2.30 -6.51 -13.99
CA MET A 1 -2.52 -6.11 -12.59
C MET A 1 -3.27 -4.81 -12.57
N LYS A 2 -4.19 -4.62 -11.62
CA LYS A 2 -4.89 -3.36 -11.44
C LYS A 2 -4.35 -2.68 -10.18
N ILE A 3 -3.99 -1.41 -10.26
CA ILE A 3 -3.63 -0.61 -9.09
C ILE A 3 -4.57 0.58 -9.01
N ASP A 4 -5.31 0.70 -7.90
CA ASP A 4 -6.13 1.86 -7.62
C ASP A 4 -5.25 2.98 -7.02
N ILE A 5 -5.14 4.08 -7.76
CA ILE A 5 -4.36 5.26 -7.37
C ILE A 5 -5.27 6.48 -7.18
N SER A 6 -6.58 6.26 -7.00
CA SER A 6 -7.57 7.32 -6.86
C SER A 6 -7.28 8.26 -5.69
N ARG A 7 -6.56 7.77 -4.67
CA ARG A 7 -6.17 8.49 -3.45
C ARG A 7 -4.74 9.05 -3.51
N LEU A 8 -4.00 8.78 -4.57
CA LEU A 8 -2.64 9.28 -4.73
C LEU A 8 -2.66 10.71 -5.29
N CYS A 9 -1.74 11.55 -4.83
CA CYS A 9 -1.55 12.90 -5.36
C CYS A 9 -1.22 12.86 -6.86
N ASP A 10 -1.79 13.79 -7.65
CA ASP A 10 -1.60 13.85 -9.10
C ASP A 10 -0.12 13.98 -9.52
N ALA A 11 0.73 14.54 -8.66
CA ALA A 11 2.16 14.66 -8.90
C ALA A 11 2.90 13.31 -8.91
N SER A 12 2.41 12.30 -8.18
CA SER A 12 3.05 10.99 -8.07
C SER A 12 2.53 9.98 -9.08
N LYS A 13 1.33 10.20 -9.65
CA LYS A 13 0.72 9.32 -10.66
C LYS A 13 1.61 9.10 -11.89
N PRO A 14 2.10 10.14 -12.61
CA PRO A 14 2.88 9.93 -13.83
C PRO A 14 4.21 9.21 -13.58
N ALA A 15 4.85 9.44 -12.43
CA ALA A 15 6.09 8.77 -12.07
C ALA A 15 5.90 7.25 -11.93
N ILE A 16 4.81 6.82 -11.30
CA ILE A 16 4.50 5.39 -11.12
C ILE A 16 4.11 4.75 -12.45
N VAL A 17 3.31 5.43 -13.27
CA VAL A 17 2.91 4.96 -14.61
C VAL A 17 4.14 4.73 -15.49
N GLU A 18 5.07 5.68 -15.51
CA GLU A 18 6.31 5.57 -16.30
C GLU A 18 7.21 4.44 -15.79
N ALA A 19 7.43 4.34 -14.47
CA ALA A 19 8.32 3.33 -13.90
C ALA A 19 7.79 1.90 -14.03
N LEU A 20 6.47 1.71 -14.04
CA LEU A 20 5.84 0.41 -14.26
C LEU A 20 5.62 0.11 -15.75
N GLY A 21 5.90 1.05 -16.66
CA GLY A 21 5.54 0.94 -18.08
C GLY A 21 4.06 0.64 -18.26
N ALA A 22 3.23 1.21 -17.39
CA ALA A 22 1.82 0.89 -17.26
C ALA A 22 0.95 1.96 -17.93
N GLU A 23 -0.34 1.67 -18.10
CA GLU A 23 -1.32 2.65 -18.59
C GLU A 23 -2.22 3.11 -17.44
N GLU A 24 -2.45 4.43 -17.33
CA GLU A 24 -3.45 5.00 -16.43
C GLU A 24 -4.79 5.14 -17.18
N GLN A 25 -5.86 4.59 -16.61
CA GLN A 25 -7.24 4.87 -17.02
C GLN A 25 -8.11 5.15 -15.79
N GLU A 26 -8.74 6.32 -15.75
CA GLU A 26 -9.73 6.71 -14.73
C GLU A 26 -9.27 6.48 -13.27
N GLY A 27 -8.03 6.84 -12.93
CA GLY A 27 -7.49 6.66 -11.58
C GLY A 27 -7.04 5.23 -11.25
N ARG A 28 -6.92 4.36 -12.25
CA ARG A 28 -6.35 3.01 -12.13
C ARG A 28 -5.19 2.82 -13.08
N ILE A 29 -4.14 2.16 -12.57
CA ILE A 29 -2.97 1.79 -13.36
C ILE A 29 -3.06 0.30 -13.72
N PHE A 30 -2.70 -0.02 -14.97
CA PHE A 30 -2.62 -1.39 -15.47
C PHE A 30 -1.18 -1.80 -15.69
N ALA A 31 -0.58 -2.47 -14.71
CA ALA A 31 0.80 -2.95 -14.79
C ALA A 31 0.88 -4.43 -15.18
N SER A 32 1.94 -4.79 -15.89
CA SER A 32 2.28 -6.19 -16.21
C SER A 32 3.24 -6.72 -15.15
N GLY A 33 2.87 -7.78 -14.42
CA GLY A 33 3.71 -8.36 -13.37
C GLY A 33 2.94 -9.13 -12.30
N THR A 34 3.65 -9.62 -11.27
CA THR A 34 3.07 -10.28 -10.08
C THR A 34 2.81 -9.28 -8.95
N PRO A 35 1.78 -9.48 -8.09
CA PRO A 35 1.36 -8.52 -7.06
C PRO A 35 2.52 -8.10 -6.16
N ALA A 36 3.36 -9.05 -5.76
CA ALA A 36 4.54 -8.78 -4.96
C ALA A 36 5.59 -7.87 -5.66
N GLN A 37 5.85 -8.09 -6.96
CA GLN A 37 6.83 -7.27 -7.70
C GLN A 37 6.33 -5.84 -7.88
N VAL A 38 5.06 -5.69 -8.25
CA VAL A 38 4.46 -4.36 -8.46
C VAL A 38 4.33 -3.61 -7.13
N LYS A 39 3.92 -4.28 -6.05
CA LYS A 39 3.88 -3.71 -4.71
C LYS A 39 5.25 -3.15 -4.30
N GLN A 40 6.30 -3.96 -4.41
CA GLN A 40 7.65 -3.55 -4.03
C GLN A 40 8.18 -2.39 -4.89
N ALA A 41 7.84 -2.34 -6.18
CA ALA A 41 8.21 -1.23 -7.05
C ALA A 41 7.52 0.07 -6.65
N ILE A 42 6.21 0.01 -6.37
CA ILE A 42 5.43 1.19 -5.97
C ILE A 42 5.87 1.69 -4.60
N GLU A 43 6.07 0.81 -3.62
CA GLU A 43 6.50 1.20 -2.26
C GLU A 43 7.81 2.00 -2.25
N LYS A 44 8.73 1.75 -3.19
CA LYS A 44 9.99 2.52 -3.31
C LYS A 44 9.80 3.92 -3.89
N MET A 45 8.70 4.16 -4.59
CA MET A 45 8.41 5.40 -5.30
C MET A 45 7.36 6.25 -4.60
N LEU A 46 6.59 5.65 -3.69
CA LEU A 46 5.60 6.35 -2.91
C LEU A 46 6.27 7.33 -1.95
N PRO A 47 5.72 8.55 -1.82
CA PRO A 47 6.14 9.45 -0.77
C PRO A 47 5.81 8.89 0.62
N GLU A 48 6.54 9.35 1.63
CA GLU A 48 6.26 8.98 3.03
C GLU A 48 4.80 9.27 3.40
N GLY A 49 4.17 8.38 4.18
CA GLY A 49 2.76 8.48 4.52
C GLY A 49 1.80 7.77 3.57
N TYR A 50 2.30 7.00 2.59
CA TYR A 50 1.49 6.17 1.70
C TYR A 50 1.93 4.71 1.78
N VAL A 51 0.98 3.80 1.64
CA VAL A 51 1.24 2.37 1.58
C VAL A 51 0.39 1.70 0.50
N VAL A 52 0.82 0.50 0.10
CA VAL A 52 0.13 -0.32 -0.89
C VAL A 52 -0.55 -1.48 -0.17
N ALA A 53 -1.88 -1.53 -0.24
CA ALA A 53 -2.69 -2.63 0.27
C ALA A 53 -3.09 -3.57 -0.87
N GLU A 54 -3.17 -4.85 -0.56
CA GLU A 54 -3.75 -5.87 -1.45
C GLU A 54 -5.25 -5.98 -1.15
N SER A 55 -6.07 -6.06 -2.20
CA SER A 55 -7.52 -6.25 -2.00
C SER A 55 -7.80 -7.67 -1.50
N THR A 56 -8.69 -7.77 -0.50
CA THR A 56 -9.15 -9.05 0.04
C THR A 56 -10.15 -9.76 -0.88
N GLU A 57 -10.75 -9.02 -1.82
CA GLU A 57 -11.74 -9.53 -2.77
C GLU A 57 -11.10 -9.90 -4.12
N ASP A 58 -10.09 -9.12 -4.56
CA ASP A 58 -9.40 -9.32 -5.83
C ASP A 58 -7.88 -9.34 -5.60
N PRO A 59 -7.23 -10.53 -5.58
CA PRO A 59 -5.81 -10.65 -5.32
C PRO A 59 -4.91 -10.09 -6.43
N MET A 60 -5.48 -9.64 -7.56
CA MET A 60 -4.79 -8.93 -8.63
C MET A 60 -5.00 -7.41 -8.57
N LEU A 61 -5.66 -6.92 -7.52
CA LEU A 61 -5.90 -5.51 -7.27
C LEU A 61 -5.08 -5.03 -6.08
N LEU A 62 -4.24 -4.03 -6.35
CA LEU A 62 -3.52 -3.26 -5.35
C LEU A 62 -4.22 -1.92 -5.16
N ALA A 63 -4.23 -1.37 -3.96
CA ALA A 63 -4.76 -0.05 -3.64
C ALA A 63 -3.68 0.78 -2.96
N VAL A 64 -3.42 1.98 -3.48
CA VAL A 64 -2.53 2.95 -2.84
C VAL A 64 -3.35 3.80 -1.90
N LEU A 65 -3.00 3.74 -0.62
CA LEU A 65 -3.73 4.40 0.45
C LEU A 65 -2.77 5.29 1.25
N LYS A 66 -3.26 6.43 1.72
CA LYS A 66 -2.52 7.23 2.70
C LYS A 66 -2.60 6.51 4.05
N GLU A 67 -1.54 6.51 4.85
CA GLU A 67 -1.50 5.85 6.17
C GLU A 67 -2.70 6.25 7.05
N GLY A 68 -3.15 7.51 6.98
CA GLY A 68 -4.33 8.00 7.71
C GLY A 68 -5.70 7.60 7.12
N ASP A 69 -5.77 7.20 5.84
CA ASP A 69 -7.02 6.68 5.24
C ASP A 69 -7.26 5.22 5.65
N ILE A 70 -6.23 4.50 6.08
CA ILE A 70 -6.27 3.06 6.38
C ILE A 70 -6.96 2.80 7.71
N GLU A 71 -6.72 3.67 8.68
CA GLU A 71 -7.43 3.69 9.95
C GLU A 71 -8.95 3.95 9.75
N GLN A 72 -9.33 4.68 8.70
CA GLN A 72 -10.74 4.89 8.32
C GLN A 72 -11.38 3.68 7.63
N LEU A 73 -10.59 2.76 7.09
CA LEU A 73 -11.04 1.47 6.56
C LEU A 73 -11.06 0.36 7.62
N GLY A 74 -10.74 0.69 8.88
CA GLY A 74 -10.66 -0.27 9.98
C GLY A 74 -9.45 -1.21 9.90
N LEU A 75 -8.46 -0.88 9.07
CA LEU A 75 -7.21 -1.61 8.92
C LEU A 75 -6.10 -0.83 9.64
N TYR A 76 -5.20 -1.53 10.32
CA TYR A 76 -4.19 -0.89 11.16
C TYR A 76 -2.81 -1.43 10.81
N LEU A 77 -1.90 -0.57 10.37
CA LEU A 77 -0.55 -0.97 9.97
C LEU A 77 0.46 -0.81 11.11
N CYS A 78 1.38 -1.77 11.19
CA CYS A 78 2.59 -1.59 11.98
C CYS A 78 3.57 -0.67 11.25
N GLY A 79 3.87 0.49 11.84
CA GLY A 79 4.86 1.43 11.31
C GLY A 79 6.31 0.94 11.28
N TYR A 80 6.62 -0.26 11.81
CA TYR A 80 7.97 -0.85 11.79
C TYR A 80 8.18 -1.87 10.67
N CYS A 81 7.16 -2.65 10.32
CA CYS A 81 7.30 -3.78 9.38
C CYS A 81 6.12 -3.93 8.40
N ALA A 82 5.28 -2.90 8.31
CA ALA A 82 4.13 -2.82 7.41
C ALA A 82 3.13 -3.99 7.51
N THR A 83 3.12 -4.72 8.64
CA THR A 83 2.12 -5.78 8.88
C THR A 83 0.75 -5.17 9.14
N VAL A 84 -0.30 -5.73 8.51
CA VAL A 84 -1.68 -5.23 8.57
C VAL A 84 -2.48 -6.01 9.62
N PHE A 85 -3.22 -5.30 10.46
CA PHE A 85 -4.06 -5.83 11.53
C PHE A 85 -5.51 -5.38 11.37
N ARG A 86 -6.44 -6.14 11.96
CA ARG A 86 -7.90 -5.89 11.87
C ARG A 86 -8.41 -4.87 12.87
N ASN A 87 -7.61 -4.53 13.88
CA ASN A 87 -7.93 -3.50 14.87
C ASN A 87 -6.66 -2.88 15.46
N GLU A 88 -6.83 -1.71 16.08
CA GLU A 88 -5.74 -0.96 16.71
C GLU A 88 -5.05 -1.75 17.83
N VAL A 89 -5.80 -2.58 18.56
CA VAL A 89 -5.30 -3.36 19.70
C VAL A 89 -4.29 -4.40 19.24
N GLU A 90 -4.58 -5.11 18.16
CA GLU A 90 -3.67 -6.09 17.55
C GLU A 90 -2.40 -5.39 17.00
N ARG A 91 -2.57 -4.25 16.32
CA ARG A 91 -1.43 -3.44 15.84
C ARG A 91 -0.56 -2.95 16.99
N ASN A 92 -1.15 -2.43 18.05
CA ASN A 92 -0.44 -1.94 19.24
C ASN A 92 0.26 -3.09 19.99
N LEU A 93 -0.36 -4.27 20.09
CA LEU A 93 0.29 -5.45 20.65
C LEU A 93 1.52 -5.86 19.83
N HIS A 94 1.40 -5.87 18.51
CA HIS A 94 2.51 -6.20 17.63
C HIS A 94 3.62 -5.13 17.67
N GLN A 95 3.28 -3.84 17.72
CA GLN A 95 4.28 -2.77 17.87
C GLN A 95 5.08 -2.89 19.17
N ARG A 96 4.48 -3.43 20.24
CA ARG A 96 5.23 -3.72 21.48
C ARG A 96 6.32 -4.78 21.27
N VAL A 97 6.16 -5.73 20.35
CA VAL A 97 7.22 -6.70 20.04
C VAL A 97 8.48 -6.00 19.52
N HIS A 98 8.30 -5.00 18.64
CA HIS A 98 9.41 -4.17 18.15
C HIS A 98 10.06 -3.36 19.27
N TYR A 99 9.28 -2.91 20.25
CA TYR A 99 9.77 -2.15 21.41
C TYR A 99 10.51 -3.02 22.44
N PHE A 100 10.10 -4.29 22.58
CA PHE A 100 10.67 -5.23 23.55
C PHE A 100 11.74 -6.16 22.96
N GLY A 101 12.10 -6.03 21.69
CA GLY A 101 13.29 -6.64 21.11
C GLY A 101 13.31 -8.17 21.12
N PHE A 102 12.18 -8.83 20.82
CA PHE A 102 12.22 -10.24 20.44
C PHE A 102 12.50 -10.33 18.94
N GLY A 103 13.76 -10.15 18.59
CA GLY A 103 14.37 -10.49 17.30
C GLY A 103 15.30 -11.68 17.44
#